data_AF-A0A2P4SKN9-F1
#
_entry.id   AF-A0A2P4SKN9-F1
#
_cell.length_a   1.000
_cell.length_b   1.000
_cell.length_c   1.000
_cell.angle_alpha   90.00
_cell.angle_beta   90.00
_cell.angle_gamma   90.00
#
_symmetry.space_group_name_H-M   'P 1'
#
loop_
_entity.id
_entity.type
_entity.pdbx_description
1 polymer ?
#
loop_
_entity_poly.entity_id
_entity_poly.type
_entity_poly.pdbx_seq_one_letter_code
_entity_poly.pdbx_strand_id
1 'polypeptide(L)'
;VLKILEKHDPLKNTQAKYGAISPDEASTVQNYVEHMLFLLIEEQAKDASMGPILEFVVSENIMEKLFLWSLRREFTDETKIEQLKMYEMLVTQSHQPLLHHKPILKPLMMLLSSCSGTSTPTVETELVVLLNQLCSIIAKDPSILELFFHTSEDQGAANFLIFSLLIPFIHREGTVGQQARDALLFIMSLSAENNVVANHIAENTYFCPVLATGLSGLYSSLPTKLEEKGEEWHCLLKDDWLLSPALVQFMNSLEFCNAVIQ
;
A
#
# COMPACT_ATOMS: atom_id res chain seq x y z
N VAL A 1 16.91 -17.75 12.45
CA VAL A 1 16.77 -16.71 11.41
C VAL A 1 18.08 -16.00 11.13
N LEU A 2 18.60 -15.19 12.06
CA LEU A 2 19.80 -14.35 11.82
C LEU A 2 20.98 -15.08 11.21
N LYS A 3 21.39 -16.23 11.77
CA LYS A 3 22.50 -17.02 11.21
C LYS A 3 22.29 -17.42 9.74
N ILE A 4 21.05 -17.70 9.33
CA ILE A 4 20.71 -18.06 7.95
C ILE A 4 20.71 -16.79 7.08
N LEU A 5 20.08 -15.70 7.55
CA LEU A 5 20.06 -14.43 6.82
C LEU A 5 21.47 -13.86 6.61
N GLU A 6 22.33 -13.90 7.64
CA GLU A 6 23.71 -13.40 7.58
C GLU A 6 24.62 -14.27 6.73
N LYS A 7 24.43 -15.60 6.76
CA LYS A 7 25.13 -16.52 5.83
C LYS A 7 24.87 -16.10 4.38
N HIS A 8 23.67 -15.58 4.12
CA HIS A 8 23.19 -15.14 2.82
C HIS A 8 23.15 -13.60 2.68
N ASP A 9 23.98 -12.84 3.41
CA ASP A 9 24.06 -11.38 3.27
C ASP A 9 25.16 -11.01 2.24
N PRO A 10 24.85 -10.30 1.13
CA PRO A 10 25.84 -10.01 0.08
C PRO A 10 26.89 -8.98 0.51
N LEU A 11 26.59 -8.21 1.56
CA LEU A 11 27.51 -7.22 2.14
C LEU A 11 28.51 -7.89 3.08
N LYS A 12 28.11 -8.96 3.77
CA LYS A 12 28.97 -9.70 4.71
C LYS A 12 29.66 -10.91 4.08
N ASN A 13 29.11 -11.48 3.02
CA ASN A 13 29.65 -12.68 2.38
C ASN A 13 29.61 -12.57 0.85
N THR A 14 30.76 -12.35 0.22
CA THR A 14 30.89 -12.22 -1.24
C THR A 14 30.49 -13.50 -1.98
N GLN A 15 30.63 -14.68 -1.35
CA GLN A 15 30.19 -15.96 -1.92
C GLN A 15 28.67 -16.15 -1.85
N ALA A 16 27.99 -15.41 -0.96
CA ALA A 16 26.53 -15.45 -0.85
C ALA A 16 25.82 -14.86 -2.07
N LYS A 17 26.51 -14.10 -2.94
CA LYS A 17 25.91 -13.59 -4.19
C LYS A 17 25.52 -14.69 -5.19
N TYR A 18 26.06 -15.90 -5.04
CA TYR A 18 25.89 -17.00 -6.01
C TYR A 18 25.45 -18.33 -5.37
N GLY A 19 25.25 -18.37 -4.05
CA GLY A 19 24.83 -19.59 -3.35
C GLY A 19 23.32 -19.81 -3.43
N ALA A 20 22.90 -20.97 -3.95
CA ALA A 20 21.50 -21.37 -3.92
C ALA A 20 21.02 -21.59 -2.47
N ILE A 21 19.86 -21.03 -2.13
CA ILE A 21 19.21 -21.23 -0.83
C ILE A 21 18.48 -22.56 -0.86
N SER A 22 18.71 -23.43 0.12
CA SER A 22 18.01 -24.72 0.15
C SER A 22 16.54 -24.54 0.54
N PRO A 23 15.63 -25.42 0.07
CA PRO A 23 14.23 -25.42 0.49
C PRO A 23 14.07 -25.52 2.02
N ASP A 24 14.91 -26.31 2.68
CA ASP A 24 14.89 -26.47 4.14
C ASP A 24 15.27 -25.17 4.87
N GLU A 25 16.27 -24.44 4.37
CA GLU A 25 16.65 -23.13 4.92
C GLU A 25 15.51 -22.12 4.73
N ALA A 26 14.84 -22.14 3.58
CA ALA A 26 13.70 -21.27 3.30
C ALA A 26 12.51 -21.56 4.22
N SER A 27 12.09 -22.81 4.36
CA SER A 27 11.00 -23.23 5.26
C SER A 27 11.33 -22.89 6.72
N THR A 28 12.60 -23.06 7.11
CA THR A 28 13.07 -22.70 8.45
C THR A 28 12.96 -21.19 8.70
N VAL A 29 13.38 -20.37 7.74
CA VAL A 29 13.24 -18.90 7.84
C VAL A 29 11.77 -18.51 7.94
N GLN A 30 10.91 -19.05 7.07
CA GLN A 30 9.48 -18.79 7.08
C GLN A 30 8.84 -19.09 8.44
N ASN A 31 9.02 -20.31 8.98
CA ASN A 31 8.46 -20.70 10.28
C ASN A 31 8.88 -19.77 11.42
N TYR A 32 10.16 -19.40 11.47
CA TYR A 32 10.63 -18.51 12.52
C TYR A 32 10.17 -17.07 12.32
N VAL A 33 10.01 -16.61 11.08
CA VAL A 33 9.44 -15.28 10.80
C VAL A 33 7.99 -15.27 11.26
N GLU A 34 7.19 -16.28 10.92
CA GLU A 34 5.80 -16.40 11.40
C GLU A 34 5.71 -16.35 12.93
N HIS A 35 6.55 -17.11 13.64
CA HIS A 35 6.60 -17.05 15.10
C HIS A 35 7.00 -15.66 15.63
N MET A 36 7.98 -15.01 14.99
CA MET A 36 8.40 -13.65 15.38
C MET A 36 7.29 -12.63 15.14
N LEU A 37 6.53 -12.75 14.05
CA LEU A 37 5.38 -11.89 13.75
C LEU A 37 4.30 -12.04 14.82
N PHE A 38 3.94 -13.26 15.18
CA PHE A 38 2.97 -13.51 16.24
C PHE A 38 3.40 -12.88 17.57
N LEU A 39 4.69 -13.06 17.93
CA LEU A 39 5.24 -12.45 19.13
C LEU A 39 5.23 -10.91 19.07
N LEU A 40 5.57 -10.30 17.93
CA LEU A 40 5.50 -8.85 17.74
C LEU A 40 4.06 -8.29 17.85
N ILE A 41 3.07 -9.04 17.35
CA ILE A 41 1.67 -8.63 17.41
C ILE A 41 1.18 -8.63 18.86
N GLU A 42 1.46 -9.70 19.60
CA GLU A 42 1.06 -9.85 21.01
C GLU A 42 1.87 -8.98 21.98
N GLU A 43 3.02 -8.45 21.56
CA GLU A 43 3.91 -7.70 22.44
C GLU A 43 3.34 -6.33 22.80
N GLN A 44 3.10 -6.12 24.09
CA GLN A 44 2.74 -4.83 24.65
C GLN A 44 3.96 -4.08 25.22
N ALA A 45 4.02 -2.78 24.97
CA ALA A 45 4.99 -1.89 25.60
C ALA A 45 4.72 -1.77 27.11
N LYS A 46 5.78 -1.86 27.92
CA LYS A 46 5.72 -1.50 29.34
C LYS A 46 6.30 -0.09 29.52
N ASP A 47 5.62 0.75 30.29
CA ASP A 47 6.10 2.09 30.69
C ASP A 47 6.61 2.98 29.53
N ALA A 48 5.89 2.95 28.40
CA ALA A 48 6.22 3.70 27.17
C ALA A 48 7.59 3.38 26.54
N SER A 49 8.25 2.30 26.96
CA SER A 49 9.45 1.80 26.28
C SER A 49 9.09 0.79 25.18
N MET A 50 9.95 0.72 24.17
CA MET A 50 9.92 -0.33 23.15
C MET A 50 9.92 -1.71 23.82
N GLY A 51 9.07 -2.62 23.34
CA GLY A 51 9.10 -4.01 23.80
C GLY A 51 10.37 -4.75 23.33
N PRO A 52 10.83 -5.77 24.07
CA PRO A 52 12.10 -6.45 23.77
C PRO A 52 12.14 -7.14 22.39
N ILE A 53 11.02 -7.61 21.87
CA ILE A 53 10.92 -8.24 20.54
C ILE A 53 11.02 -7.16 19.48
N LEU A 54 10.30 -6.05 19.63
CA LEU A 54 10.44 -4.89 18.74
C LEU A 54 11.87 -4.34 18.76
N GLU A 55 12.48 -4.23 19.93
CA GLU A 55 13.88 -3.80 20.11
C GLU A 55 14.85 -4.73 19.39
N PHE A 56 14.66 -6.04 19.52
CA PHE A 56 15.47 -7.01 18.80
C PHE A 56 15.30 -6.87 17.27
N VAL A 57 14.07 -6.74 16.78
CA VAL A 57 13.77 -6.60 15.34
C VAL A 57 14.40 -5.35 14.75
N VAL A 58 14.31 -4.24 15.49
CA VAL A 58 14.87 -2.93 15.11
C VAL A 58 16.39 -2.94 15.17
N SER A 59 16.99 -3.38 16.27
CA SER A 59 18.46 -3.38 16.46
C SER A 59 19.16 -4.30 15.46
N GLU A 60 18.55 -5.44 15.15
CA GLU A 60 19.10 -6.42 14.21
C GLU A 60 18.71 -6.17 12.75
N ASN A 61 17.92 -5.13 12.45
CA ASN A 61 17.41 -4.82 11.11
C ASN A 61 16.78 -6.04 10.41
N ILE A 62 15.96 -6.80 11.13
CA ILE A 62 15.43 -8.08 10.63
C ILE A 62 14.59 -7.87 9.37
N MET A 63 13.76 -6.83 9.32
CA MET A 63 12.89 -6.55 8.17
C MET A 63 13.69 -6.26 6.89
N GLU A 64 14.80 -5.51 6.99
CA GLU A 64 15.67 -5.24 5.84
C GLU A 64 16.36 -6.52 5.36
N LYS A 65 16.88 -7.33 6.30
CA LYS A 65 17.50 -8.62 5.97
C LYS A 65 16.50 -9.58 5.30
N LEU A 66 15.24 -9.61 5.73
CA LEU A 66 14.18 -10.41 5.11
C LEU A 66 13.86 -9.94 3.70
N PHE A 67 13.74 -8.62 3.48
CA PHE A 67 13.52 -8.05 2.16
C PHE A 67 14.68 -8.33 1.19
N LEU A 68 15.92 -8.20 1.64
CA LEU A 68 17.08 -8.53 0.80
C LEU A 68 17.18 -10.03 0.50
N TRP A 69 16.80 -10.87 1.46
CA TRP A 69 16.77 -12.32 1.28
C TRP A 69 15.70 -12.76 0.26
N SER A 70 14.51 -12.15 0.27
CA SER A 70 13.49 -12.40 -0.76
C SER A 70 13.93 -11.90 -2.13
N LEU A 71 14.57 -10.74 -2.21
CA LEU A 71 15.06 -10.16 -3.47
C LEU A 71 16.03 -11.10 -4.20
N ARG A 72 16.82 -11.87 -3.45
CA ARG A 72 17.75 -12.87 -4.00
C ARG A 72 17.07 -14.08 -4.61
N ARG A 73 15.82 -14.39 -4.21
CA ARG A 73 15.04 -15.53 -4.72
C ARG A 73 14.11 -15.11 -5.86
N GLU A 74 14.62 -14.31 -6.79
CA GLU A 74 13.90 -13.80 -7.97
C GLU A 74 12.70 -12.89 -7.66
N PHE A 75 12.41 -12.65 -6.38
CA PHE A 75 11.35 -11.77 -5.88
C PHE A 75 10.00 -12.00 -6.59
N THR A 76 9.57 -13.26 -6.59
CA THR A 76 8.35 -13.72 -7.24
C THR A 76 7.11 -13.05 -6.65
N ASP A 77 6.00 -13.13 -7.39
CA ASP A 77 4.72 -12.59 -6.94
C ASP A 77 4.23 -13.25 -5.64
N GLU A 78 4.48 -14.54 -5.43
CA GLU A 78 4.15 -15.19 -4.15
C GLU A 78 4.90 -14.53 -2.99
N THR A 79 6.20 -14.27 -3.19
CA THR A 79 7.04 -13.66 -2.15
C THR A 79 6.62 -12.21 -1.87
N LYS A 80 6.20 -11.46 -2.89
CA LYS A 80 5.62 -10.11 -2.73
C LYS A 80 4.33 -10.16 -1.91
N ILE A 81 3.42 -11.08 -2.26
CA ILE A 81 2.14 -11.26 -1.57
C ILE A 81 2.37 -11.60 -0.10
N GLU A 82 3.28 -12.53 0.21
CA GLU A 82 3.64 -12.90 1.58
C GLU A 82 4.17 -11.70 2.37
N GLN A 83 5.04 -10.87 1.79
CA GLN A 83 5.56 -9.68 2.45
C GLN A 83 4.50 -8.58 2.62
N LEU A 84 3.63 -8.37 1.64
CA LEU A 84 2.52 -7.41 1.74
C LEU A 84 1.57 -7.81 2.87
N LYS A 85 1.17 -9.09 2.95
CA LYS A 85 0.32 -9.63 4.03
C LYS A 85 0.99 -9.56 5.40
N MET A 86 2.29 -9.84 5.45
CA MET A 86 3.07 -9.69 6.67
C MET A 86 3.00 -8.24 7.19
N TYR A 87 3.26 -7.26 6.33
CA TYR A 87 3.18 -5.85 6.71
C TYR A 87 1.75 -5.44 7.06
N GLU A 88 0.75 -5.88 6.31
CA GLU A 88 -0.66 -5.62 6.61
C GLU A 88 -1.01 -6.09 8.01
N MET A 89 -0.65 -7.34 8.35
CA MET A 89 -0.91 -7.92 9.67
C MET A 89 -0.22 -7.14 10.78
N LEU A 90 1.06 -6.77 10.58
CA LEU A 90 1.82 -5.99 11.55
C LEU A 90 1.23 -4.60 11.80
N VAL A 91 0.89 -3.86 10.75
CA VAL A 91 0.39 -2.48 10.92
C VAL A 91 -1.04 -2.43 11.45
N THR A 92 -1.82 -3.51 11.27
CA THR A 92 -3.22 -3.57 11.71
C THR A 92 -3.40 -4.19 13.08
N GLN A 93 -2.55 -5.13 13.48
CA GLN A 93 -2.77 -5.93 14.71
C GLN A 93 -1.77 -5.64 15.83
N SER A 94 -0.60 -5.06 15.54
CA SER A 94 0.38 -4.80 16.59
C SER A 94 -0.06 -3.70 17.55
N HIS A 95 0.17 -3.92 18.84
CA HIS A 95 -0.14 -2.96 19.90
C HIS A 95 0.83 -1.77 19.94
N GLN A 96 2.04 -1.95 19.41
CA GLN A 96 3.10 -0.94 19.39
C GLN A 96 3.14 -0.19 18.05
N PRO A 97 3.55 1.09 18.01
CA PRO A 97 3.51 1.92 16.81
C PRO A 97 4.70 1.64 15.86
N LEU A 98 4.69 0.48 15.22
CA LEU A 98 5.83 -0.06 14.45
C LEU A 98 6.40 0.88 13.38
N LEU A 99 5.54 1.65 12.71
CA LEU A 99 5.94 2.56 11.62
C LEU A 99 6.78 3.75 12.08
N HIS A 100 6.86 4.01 13.39
CA HIS A 100 7.74 5.04 13.95
C HIS A 100 9.23 4.66 13.87
N HIS A 101 9.53 3.39 13.58
CA HIS A 101 10.90 2.89 13.55
C HIS A 101 11.42 2.80 12.12
N LYS A 102 12.45 3.59 11.80
CA LYS A 102 13.10 3.60 10.48
C LYS A 102 13.51 2.20 9.97
N PRO A 103 14.03 1.28 10.81
CA PRO A 103 14.35 -0.09 10.37
C PRO A 103 13.15 -0.94 9.90
N ILE A 104 11.92 -0.54 10.23
CA ILE A 104 10.67 -1.14 9.73
C ILE A 104 10.15 -0.35 8.52
N LEU A 105 10.23 0.98 8.60
CA LEU A 105 9.72 1.86 7.55
C LEU A 105 10.49 1.74 6.24
N LYS A 106 11.82 1.67 6.29
CA LYS A 106 12.68 1.63 5.09
C LYS A 106 12.42 0.37 4.23
N PRO A 107 12.39 -0.86 4.78
CA PRO A 107 12.12 -2.05 3.98
C PRO A 107 10.68 -2.09 3.45
N LEU A 108 9.71 -1.53 4.19
CA LEU A 108 8.35 -1.32 3.68
C LEU A 108 8.36 -0.44 2.43
N MET A 109 9.09 0.68 2.44
CA MET A 109 9.18 1.56 1.26
C MET A 109 9.87 0.89 0.07
N MET A 110 10.89 0.08 0.33
CA MET A 110 11.55 -0.73 -0.71
C MET A 110 10.57 -1.75 -1.32
N LEU A 111 9.76 -2.42 -0.50
CA LEU A 111 8.71 -3.33 -0.93
C LEU A 111 7.67 -2.62 -1.81
N LEU A 112 7.10 -1.51 -1.33
CA LEU A 112 6.12 -0.74 -2.11
C LEU A 112 6.70 -0.28 -3.46
N SER A 113 7.97 0.16 -3.47
CA SER A 113 8.66 0.60 -4.70
C SER A 113 8.80 -0.56 -5.70
N SER A 114 9.11 -1.76 -5.21
CA SER A 114 9.25 -2.97 -6.03
C SER A 114 7.93 -3.50 -6.63
N CYS A 115 6.79 -3.03 -6.12
CA CYS A 115 5.47 -3.30 -6.68
C CYS A 115 5.04 -2.29 -7.76
N SER A 116 5.80 -1.23 -7.99
CA SER A 116 5.50 -0.23 -9.02
C SER A 116 5.71 -0.79 -10.43
N GLY A 117 4.69 -0.69 -11.29
CA GLY A 117 4.80 -0.85 -12.75
C GLY A 117 4.77 -2.27 -13.35
N THR A 118 5.03 -3.34 -12.59
CA THR A 118 5.07 -4.72 -13.12
C THR A 118 4.35 -5.76 -12.25
N SER A 119 3.36 -5.33 -11.46
CA SER A 119 2.62 -6.22 -10.56
C SER A 119 1.48 -6.93 -11.28
N THR A 120 1.29 -8.22 -11.00
CA THR A 120 0.11 -8.97 -11.45
C THR A 120 -1.14 -8.55 -10.66
N PRO A 121 -2.36 -8.80 -11.17
CA PRO A 121 -3.59 -8.42 -10.49
C PRO A 121 -3.73 -8.96 -9.04
N THR A 122 -3.14 -10.11 -8.77
CA THR A 122 -3.10 -10.72 -7.42
C THR A 122 -2.22 -9.89 -6.48
N VAL A 123 -1.03 -9.48 -6.92
CA VAL A 123 -0.14 -8.60 -6.15
C VAL A 123 -0.78 -7.22 -5.95
N GLU A 124 -1.41 -6.66 -7.00
CA GLU A 124 -2.09 -5.37 -6.92
C GLU A 124 -3.21 -5.37 -5.87
N THR A 125 -3.94 -6.46 -5.74
CA THR A 125 -5.01 -6.60 -4.73
C THR A 125 -4.45 -6.44 -3.32
N GLU A 126 -3.40 -7.20 -2.98
CA GLU A 126 -2.77 -7.16 -1.65
C GLU A 126 -2.03 -5.84 -1.41
N LEU A 127 -1.46 -5.25 -2.46
CA LEU A 127 -0.81 -3.95 -2.40
C LEU A 127 -1.81 -2.86 -2.02
N VAL A 128 -2.97 -2.81 -2.68
CA VAL A 128 -3.98 -1.78 -2.41
C VAL A 128 -4.58 -1.93 -1.01
N VAL A 129 -4.74 -3.17 -0.52
CA VAL A 129 -5.14 -3.42 0.87
C VAL A 129 -4.14 -2.79 1.85
N LEU A 130 -2.83 -3.07 1.69
CA LEU A 130 -1.80 -2.48 2.54
C LEU A 130 -1.76 -0.96 2.43
N LEU A 131 -1.81 -0.41 1.22
CA LEU A 131 -1.82 1.05 0.99
C LEU A 131 -3.01 1.72 1.68
N ASN A 132 -4.20 1.10 1.65
CA ASN A 132 -5.37 1.60 2.36
C ASN A 132 -5.16 1.66 3.87
N GLN A 133 -4.60 0.60 4.47
CA GLN A 133 -4.27 0.57 5.91
C GLN A 133 -3.25 1.65 6.26
N LEU A 134 -2.19 1.80 5.45
CA LEU A 134 -1.18 2.84 5.66
C LEU A 134 -1.79 4.24 5.59
N CYS A 135 -2.68 4.52 4.62
CA CYS A 135 -3.35 5.81 4.50
C CYS A 135 -4.25 6.10 5.72
N SER A 136 -4.97 5.10 6.21
CA SER A 136 -5.79 5.20 7.43
C SER A 136 -4.93 5.52 8.66
N ILE A 137 -3.76 4.89 8.80
CA ILE A 137 -2.82 5.15 9.89
C ILE A 137 -2.23 6.56 9.78
N ILE A 138 -1.79 6.97 8.59
CA ILE A 138 -1.22 8.31 8.34
C ILE A 138 -2.25 9.41 8.61
N ALA A 139 -3.52 9.21 8.25
CA ALA A 139 -4.58 10.17 8.54
C ALA A 139 -4.87 10.30 10.04
N LYS A 140 -4.71 9.23 10.82
CA LYS A 140 -4.87 9.26 12.29
C LYS A 140 -3.64 9.84 13.00
N ASP A 141 -2.46 9.61 12.45
CA ASP A 141 -1.19 10.08 12.98
C ASP A 141 -0.32 10.70 11.87
N PRO A 142 -0.53 12.00 11.58
CA PRO A 142 0.23 12.72 10.56
C PRO A 142 1.73 12.79 10.82
N SER A 143 2.22 12.54 12.05
CA SER A 143 3.65 12.58 12.35
C SER A 143 4.44 11.49 11.62
N ILE A 144 3.79 10.35 11.32
CA ILE A 144 4.36 9.26 10.53
C ILE A 144 4.68 9.73 9.11
N LEU A 145 3.91 10.67 8.56
CA LEU A 145 4.16 11.29 7.26
C LEU A 145 5.56 11.92 7.20
N GLU A 146 5.99 12.58 8.29
CA GLU A 146 7.33 13.17 8.39
C GLU A 146 8.43 12.11 8.40
N LEU A 147 8.18 10.94 8.97
CA LEU A 147 9.16 9.84 9.00
C LEU A 147 9.37 9.24 7.60
N PHE A 148 8.32 9.19 6.78
CA PHE A 148 8.47 8.82 5.37
C PHE A 148 9.35 9.85 4.63
N PHE A 149 9.17 11.15 4.85
CA PHE A 149 10.01 12.21 4.24
C PHE A 149 11.51 12.05 4.55
N HIS A 150 11.85 11.61 5.76
CA HIS A 150 13.24 11.49 6.24
C HIS A 150 13.90 10.11 6.02
N THR A 151 13.19 9.15 5.42
CA THR A 151 13.69 7.79 5.20
C THR A 151 14.23 7.59 3.78
N SER A 152 13.84 8.42 2.82
CA SER A 152 14.50 8.54 1.51
C SER A 152 15.54 9.65 1.53
N GLU A 153 16.78 9.36 1.12
CA GLU A 153 17.82 10.39 0.90
C GLU A 153 17.38 11.38 -0.20
N ASP A 154 16.51 10.93 -1.12
CA ASP A 154 15.73 11.80 -1.99
C ASP A 154 14.59 12.45 -1.18
N GLN A 155 14.79 13.72 -0.87
CA GLN A 155 13.87 14.59 -0.13
C GLN A 155 12.41 14.45 -0.64
N GLY A 156 11.62 13.64 0.07
CA GLY A 156 10.17 13.57 -0.02
C GLY A 156 9.50 12.57 -0.96
N ALA A 157 10.24 11.78 -1.75
CA ALA A 157 9.62 10.80 -2.67
C ALA A 157 8.73 9.73 -1.98
N ALA A 158 8.95 9.46 -0.69
CA ALA A 158 8.30 8.36 0.02
C ALA A 158 6.78 8.53 0.25
N ASN A 159 6.31 9.69 0.69
CA ASN A 159 4.86 9.94 0.83
C ASN A 159 4.15 9.90 -0.50
N PHE A 160 4.86 10.40 -1.50
CA PHE A 160 4.39 10.44 -2.86
C PHE A 160 4.41 9.07 -3.49
N LEU A 161 5.20 8.12 -3.00
CA LEU A 161 5.12 6.75 -3.46
C LEU A 161 3.78 6.11 -3.09
N ILE A 162 3.36 6.17 -1.82
CA ILE A 162 2.07 5.58 -1.38
C ILE A 162 0.93 6.19 -2.20
N PHE A 163 0.91 7.52 -2.31
CA PHE A 163 -0.08 8.24 -3.11
C PHE A 163 -0.02 7.89 -4.60
N SER A 164 1.18 7.93 -5.21
CA SER A 164 1.37 7.67 -6.65
C SER A 164 1.04 6.23 -7.02
N LEU A 165 1.28 5.27 -6.13
CA LEU A 165 0.91 3.87 -6.34
C LEU A 165 -0.61 3.69 -6.39
N LEU A 166 -1.40 4.56 -5.74
CA LEU A 166 -2.87 4.48 -5.77
C LEU A 166 -3.49 5.09 -7.04
N ILE A 167 -2.82 6.06 -7.67
CA ILE A 167 -3.34 6.79 -8.85
C ILE A 167 -3.81 5.86 -9.99
N PRO A 168 -3.05 4.82 -10.40
CA PRO A 168 -3.46 3.91 -11.48
C PRO A 168 -4.74 3.11 -11.20
N PHE A 169 -5.20 3.07 -9.95
CA PHE A 169 -6.35 2.27 -9.52
C PHE A 169 -7.65 3.08 -9.40
N ILE A 170 -7.60 4.42 -9.48
CA ILE A 170 -8.74 5.33 -9.23
C ILE A 170 -9.99 4.95 -10.04
N HIS A 171 -9.82 4.73 -11.34
CA HIS A 171 -10.94 4.44 -12.26
C HIS A 171 -11.16 2.94 -12.50
N ARG A 172 -10.42 2.07 -11.81
CA ARG A 172 -10.63 0.62 -11.92
C ARG A 172 -11.93 0.21 -11.24
N GLU A 173 -12.55 -0.82 -11.78
CA GLU A 173 -13.76 -1.42 -11.23
C GLU A 173 -13.43 -2.41 -10.10
N GLY A 174 -14.48 -2.79 -9.37
CA GLY A 174 -14.40 -3.78 -8.31
C GLY A 174 -13.75 -3.26 -7.02
N THR A 175 -13.37 -4.21 -6.17
CA THR A 175 -12.87 -3.96 -4.81
C THR A 175 -11.55 -3.20 -4.80
N VAL A 176 -10.64 -3.51 -5.73
CA VAL A 176 -9.33 -2.85 -5.83
C VAL A 176 -9.50 -1.35 -6.10
N GLY A 177 -10.32 -0.98 -7.09
CA GLY A 177 -10.58 0.42 -7.36
C GLY A 177 -11.29 1.12 -6.20
N GLN A 178 -12.22 0.43 -5.53
CA GLN A 178 -12.92 1.00 -4.37
C GLN A 178 -11.96 1.28 -3.21
N GLN A 179 -11.15 0.30 -2.82
CA GLN A 179 -10.16 0.46 -1.75
C GLN A 179 -9.14 1.54 -2.08
N ALA A 180 -8.75 1.69 -3.35
CA ALA A 180 -7.85 2.75 -3.76
C ALA A 180 -8.50 4.13 -3.61
N ARG A 181 -9.77 4.29 -4.02
CA ARG A 181 -10.53 5.53 -3.81
C ARG A 181 -10.67 5.84 -2.32
N ASP A 182 -11.06 4.87 -1.50
CA ASP A 182 -11.17 5.02 -0.04
C ASP A 182 -9.83 5.43 0.58
N ALA A 183 -8.72 4.84 0.13
CA ALA A 183 -7.37 5.18 0.59
C ALA A 183 -7.00 6.63 0.25
N LEU A 184 -7.32 7.07 -0.98
CA LEU A 184 -7.06 8.42 -1.45
C LEU A 184 -7.87 9.47 -0.70
N LEU A 185 -9.09 9.13 -0.24
CA LEU A 185 -9.90 10.05 0.57
C LEU A 185 -9.24 10.36 1.92
N PHE A 186 -8.52 9.41 2.54
CA PHE A 186 -7.70 9.71 3.73
C PHE A 186 -6.62 10.75 3.43
N ILE A 187 -5.97 10.64 2.26
CA ILE A 187 -4.92 11.58 1.84
C ILE A 187 -5.52 12.95 1.49
N MET A 188 -6.71 13.00 0.87
CA MET A 188 -7.41 14.26 0.62
C MET A 188 -7.83 14.96 1.92
N SER A 189 -8.32 14.20 2.90
CA SER A 189 -8.60 14.77 4.23
C SER A 189 -7.35 15.38 4.87
N LEU A 190 -6.19 14.74 4.69
CA LEU A 190 -4.92 15.26 5.20
C LEU A 190 -4.45 16.51 4.43
N SER A 191 -4.68 16.56 3.11
CA SER A 191 -4.26 17.69 2.28
C SER A 191 -5.04 18.96 2.60
N ALA A 192 -6.30 18.85 3.04
CA ALA A 192 -7.10 19.98 3.52
C ALA A 192 -6.47 20.72 4.71
N GLU A 193 -5.68 20.02 5.53
CA GLU A 193 -5.00 20.59 6.70
C GLU A 193 -3.49 20.83 6.47
N ASN A 194 -2.91 20.25 5.41
CA ASN A 194 -1.48 20.29 5.14
C ASN A 194 -1.16 20.79 3.72
N ASN A 195 -0.78 22.07 3.62
CA ASN A 195 -0.42 22.72 2.35
C ASN A 195 0.73 22.05 1.60
N VAL A 196 1.67 21.39 2.28
CA VAL A 196 2.78 20.70 1.60
C VAL A 196 2.26 19.49 0.84
N VAL A 197 1.35 18.73 1.46
CA VAL A 197 0.68 17.59 0.83
C VAL A 197 -0.22 18.06 -0.31
N ALA A 198 -1.03 19.10 -0.08
CA ALA A 198 -1.91 19.66 -1.11
C ALA A 198 -1.13 20.16 -2.35
N ASN A 199 -0.09 20.97 -2.14
CA ASN A 199 0.75 21.48 -3.22
C ASN A 199 1.43 20.34 -3.97
N HIS A 200 1.88 19.30 -3.27
CA HIS A 200 2.48 18.17 -3.96
C HIS A 200 1.45 17.42 -4.83
N ILE A 201 0.27 17.12 -4.30
CA ILE A 201 -0.79 16.46 -5.06
C ILE A 201 -1.10 17.24 -6.34
N ALA A 202 -1.24 18.57 -6.22
CA ALA A 202 -1.59 19.42 -7.34
C ALA A 202 -0.47 19.58 -8.38
N GLU A 203 0.77 19.81 -7.94
CA GLU A 203 1.85 20.27 -8.82
C GLU A 203 2.87 19.18 -9.20
N ASN A 204 3.01 18.14 -8.36
CA ASN A 204 4.08 17.15 -8.50
C ASN A 204 3.55 15.74 -8.80
N THR A 205 2.24 15.58 -8.98
CA THR A 205 1.63 14.31 -9.36
C THR A 205 0.70 14.47 -10.55
N TYR A 206 0.39 13.36 -11.21
CA TYR A 206 -0.61 13.32 -12.27
C TYR A 206 -2.04 13.12 -11.75
N PHE A 207 -2.29 13.30 -10.45
CA PHE A 207 -3.59 13.02 -9.84
C PHE A 207 -4.73 13.84 -10.47
N CYS A 208 -4.62 15.17 -10.46
CA CYS A 208 -5.68 16.03 -11.00
C CYS A 208 -5.95 15.78 -12.50
N PRO A 209 -4.92 15.68 -13.37
CA PRO A 209 -5.12 15.27 -14.76
C PRO A 209 -5.78 13.89 -14.92
N VAL A 210 -5.34 12.87 -14.17
CA VAL A 210 -5.91 11.51 -14.23
C VAL A 210 -7.37 11.50 -13.77
N LEU A 211 -7.71 12.28 -12.75
CA LEU A 211 -9.07 12.42 -12.26
C LEU A 211 -9.98 13.00 -13.35
N ALA A 212 -9.61 14.15 -13.92
CA ALA A 212 -10.39 14.85 -14.92
C ALA A 212 -10.51 14.07 -16.24
N THR A 213 -9.39 13.53 -16.74
CA THR A 213 -9.37 12.77 -18.01
C THR A 213 -10.10 11.44 -17.90
N GLY A 214 -9.92 10.72 -16.78
CA GLY A 214 -10.62 9.46 -16.57
C GLY A 214 -12.12 9.64 -16.41
N LEU A 215 -12.58 10.65 -15.66
CA LEU A 215 -14.01 10.97 -15.56
C LEU A 215 -14.60 11.35 -16.94
N SER A 216 -13.87 12.14 -17.73
CA SER A 216 -14.28 12.51 -19.09
C SER A 216 -14.38 11.29 -20.02
N GLY A 217 -13.45 10.34 -19.89
CA GLY A 217 -13.46 9.08 -20.64
C GLY A 217 -14.64 8.19 -20.26
N LEU A 218 -14.94 8.07 -18.97
CA LEU A 218 -16.11 7.32 -18.47
C LEU A 218 -17.41 7.95 -18.96
N TYR A 219 -17.55 9.28 -18.89
CA TYR A 219 -18.70 9.99 -19.44
C TYR A 219 -18.90 9.71 -20.94
N SER A 220 -17.80 9.76 -21.71
CA SER A 220 -17.83 9.48 -23.16
C SER A 220 -18.17 8.03 -23.49
N SER A 221 -17.97 7.11 -22.54
CA SER A 221 -18.24 5.68 -22.69
C SER A 221 -19.67 5.31 -22.28
N LEU A 222 -20.46 6.27 -21.76
CA LEU A 222 -21.83 6.03 -21.38
C LEU A 222 -22.71 5.69 -22.61
N PRO A 223 -23.72 4.83 -22.46
CA PRO A 223 -24.67 4.56 -23.52
C PRO A 223 -25.36 5.85 -24.01
N THR A 224 -25.38 6.06 -25.32
CA THR A 224 -26.08 7.19 -25.93
C THR A 224 -27.61 7.05 -25.91
N LYS A 225 -28.10 5.84 -25.59
CA LYS A 225 -29.50 5.50 -25.43
C LYS A 225 -29.66 4.62 -24.21
N LEU A 226 -30.71 4.86 -23.46
CA LEU A 226 -31.13 4.03 -22.34
C LEU A 226 -32.30 3.17 -22.82
N GLU A 227 -32.38 1.93 -22.36
CA GLU A 227 -33.49 1.04 -22.71
C GLU A 227 -34.78 1.57 -22.05
N GLU A 228 -35.76 1.96 -22.88
CA GLU A 228 -37.03 2.51 -22.40
C GLU A 228 -37.82 1.45 -21.63
N LYS A 229 -38.10 1.71 -20.33
CA LYS A 229 -38.86 0.80 -19.46
C LYS A 229 -40.39 0.98 -19.53
N GLY A 230 -40.90 1.53 -20.64
CA GLY A 230 -42.33 1.80 -20.86
C GLY A 230 -42.75 3.24 -20.57
N GLU A 231 -44.05 3.53 -20.72
CA GLU A 231 -44.61 4.89 -20.72
C GLU A 231 -44.49 5.66 -19.39
N GLU A 232 -44.27 4.97 -18.27
CA GLU A 232 -44.13 5.56 -16.92
C GLU A 232 -42.67 5.89 -16.55
N TRP A 233 -41.71 5.60 -17.43
CA TRP A 233 -40.29 5.82 -17.16
C TRP A 233 -39.87 7.26 -17.52
N HIS A 234 -39.78 8.11 -16.51
CA HIS A 234 -39.51 9.55 -16.68
C HIS A 234 -38.18 10.02 -16.09
N CYS A 235 -37.51 9.18 -15.30
CA CYS A 235 -36.21 9.49 -14.71
C CYS A 235 -35.41 8.21 -14.44
N LEU A 236 -34.09 8.34 -14.43
CA LEU A 236 -33.18 7.28 -13.98
C LEU A 236 -33.24 7.20 -12.46
N LEU A 237 -33.70 6.05 -11.94
CA LEU A 237 -33.63 5.74 -10.52
C LEU A 237 -32.33 4.98 -10.21
N LYS A 238 -32.00 4.89 -8.91
CA LYS A 238 -30.85 4.12 -8.42
C LYS A 238 -30.89 2.65 -8.88
N ASP A 239 -32.06 2.03 -8.89
CA ASP A 239 -32.20 0.65 -9.37
C ASP A 239 -31.96 0.54 -10.89
N ASP A 240 -32.19 1.61 -11.66
CA ASP A 240 -31.94 1.63 -13.11
C ASP A 240 -30.45 1.75 -13.42
N TRP A 241 -29.71 2.57 -12.67
CA TRP A 241 -28.25 2.68 -12.87
C TRP A 241 -27.56 1.33 -12.57
N LEU A 242 -28.09 0.51 -11.65
CA LEU A 242 -27.40 -0.70 -11.16
C LEU A 242 -27.36 -1.79 -12.22
N LEU A 243 -28.26 -1.69 -13.20
CA LEU A 243 -28.35 -2.59 -14.33
C LEU A 243 -27.33 -2.26 -15.42
N SER A 244 -26.70 -1.08 -15.37
CA SER A 244 -25.71 -0.64 -16.36
C SER A 244 -24.33 -0.50 -15.71
N PRO A 245 -23.40 -1.43 -15.97
CA PRO A 245 -22.05 -1.37 -15.43
C PRO A 245 -21.33 -0.04 -15.74
N ALA A 246 -21.52 0.49 -16.95
CA ALA A 246 -20.94 1.77 -17.37
C ALA A 246 -21.45 2.96 -16.54
N LEU A 247 -22.75 2.99 -16.21
CA LEU A 247 -23.30 4.02 -15.32
C LEU A 247 -22.79 3.86 -13.89
N VAL A 248 -22.72 2.63 -13.37
CA VAL A 248 -22.15 2.38 -12.03
C VAL A 248 -20.70 2.86 -11.95
N GLN A 249 -19.88 2.55 -12.94
CA GLN A 249 -18.48 2.98 -12.98
C GLN A 249 -18.36 4.51 -13.05
N PHE A 250 -19.15 5.16 -13.90
CA PHE A 250 -19.17 6.63 -14.00
C PHE A 250 -19.62 7.26 -12.68
N MET A 251 -20.69 6.77 -12.06
CA MET A 251 -21.20 7.31 -10.79
C MET A 251 -20.18 7.15 -9.66
N ASN A 252 -19.55 5.98 -9.53
CA ASN A 252 -18.50 5.77 -8.52
C ASN A 252 -17.32 6.74 -8.70
N SER A 253 -16.89 6.97 -9.94
CA SER A 253 -15.82 7.91 -10.24
C SER A 253 -16.25 9.36 -9.97
N LEU A 254 -17.47 9.74 -10.34
CA LEU A 254 -18.03 11.07 -10.11
C LEU A 254 -18.19 11.37 -8.61
N GLU A 255 -18.72 10.42 -7.83
CA GLU A 255 -18.85 10.54 -6.38
C GLU A 255 -17.48 10.73 -5.72
N PHE A 256 -16.47 9.97 -6.15
CA PHE A 256 -15.11 10.15 -5.69
C PHE A 256 -14.54 11.52 -6.07
N CYS A 257 -14.71 11.98 -7.31
CA CYS A 257 -14.27 13.31 -7.73
C CYS A 257 -14.93 14.41 -6.89
N ASN A 258 -16.23 14.28 -6.59
CA ASN A 258 -16.94 15.23 -5.75
C ASN A 258 -16.40 15.23 -4.32
N ALA A 259 -16.09 14.07 -3.75
CA ALA A 259 -15.51 13.95 -2.42
C ALA A 259 -14.08 14.52 -2.34
N VAL A 260 -13.30 14.45 -3.42
CA VAL A 260 -11.95 15.04 -3.51
C VAL A 260 -11.98 16.58 -3.53
N ILE A 261 -13.05 17.19 -4.04
CA ILE A 261 -13.18 18.64 -4.18
C ILE A 261 -13.66 19.31 -2.88
N GLN A 262 -14.36 18.56 -2.02
CA GLN A 262 -14.93 19.05 -0.75
C GLN A 262 -13.85 19.22 0.32
#